data_AF-A0A258RF99-F1
#
_entry.id   AF-A0A258RF99-F1
#
_cell.length_a   1.000
_cell.length_b   1.000
_cell.length_c   1.000
_cell.angle_alpha   90.00
_cell.angle_beta   90.00
_cell.angle_gamma   90.00
#
_symmetry.space_group_name_H-M   'P 1'
#
loop_
_entity.id
_entity.type
_entity.pdbx_description
1 polymer ?
#
loop_
_entity_poly.entity_id
_entity_poly.type
_entity_poly.pdbx_seq_one_letter_code
_entity_poly.pdbx_strand_id
1 'polypeptide(L)'
;MNQPLVSCLCVTRNRPRLLDRAVRCFLGQSWSLGELLVVFESDDAATRDYLAGITDSRVRAIEVPVEPKLSLGALRNLSVRLSAGDYVCQWDDDDWYRHDRLETQMSALLASGLPACVLSRWICLDVPRRRGFVGRHRTWEGSIVCRKDAMLPYPELAKKEDTPMIEALQEQGKLLLLDRPEVYVYHFHGGNTWDRAHWVDVVHGARQMKSSEVMQLLDAVEALSLGVPQDDEVAQMIEPTRRTCDRAMQGDKEPVTISRFRFAGQSVRLRVAGAQLSRHMNEAFDQLRVDEPEDSPAALHIEMWDRARTGIGCPGVAYVPDSTTLLDGGIINSYADEEILRYERGHYVTTLDRAGSRLFSCRADGTNLALYERAKPFDMMLARWYYDQGVQQIHVGLVSKDGDGVIFVGASGSGKSTATLACALAGYAYLGDDHNGLELTPVGECIGHSIYNSARITEDHLVRFPQLAPWEIKATSEWDHKSMLLMSRIPIIRTAATTRIRAVVMPRVVGEGPCTWQKASKVQTLIALAPTSLRGPLNAGYSGFSNLADFIPRMPCFRLNIGRHVEDIPACVDSLLAEALP
;
A
#
# COMPACT_ATOMS: atom_id res chain seq x y z
N MET A 1 31.79 -1.78 38.41
CA MET A 1 32.51 -1.22 37.25
C MET A 1 31.97 0.18 37.04
N ASN A 2 32.83 1.19 36.88
CA ASN A 2 32.39 2.56 36.64
C ASN A 2 31.73 2.61 35.25
N GLN A 3 30.48 3.07 35.15
CA GLN A 3 29.82 3.22 33.85
C GLN A 3 30.57 4.30 33.03
N PRO A 4 31.00 4.03 31.78
CA PRO A 4 31.61 5.07 30.95
C PRO A 4 30.59 6.12 30.47
N LEU A 5 31.06 7.34 30.23
CA LEU A 5 30.25 8.42 29.66
C LEU A 5 29.98 8.16 28.17
N VAL A 6 28.71 8.23 27.77
CA VAL A 6 28.26 8.10 26.38
C VAL A 6 27.77 9.45 25.86
N SER A 7 28.34 9.93 24.76
CA SER A 7 27.89 11.15 24.08
C SER A 7 26.98 10.80 22.91
N CYS A 8 25.68 11.08 23.04
CA CYS A 8 24.72 11.02 21.95
C CYS A 8 24.90 12.25 21.04
N LEU A 9 25.02 12.01 19.74
CA LEU A 9 25.36 13.04 18.75
C LEU A 9 24.17 13.25 17.81
N CYS A 10 23.52 14.41 17.94
CA CYS A 10 22.33 14.78 17.18
C CYS A 10 22.64 15.98 16.28
N VAL A 11 22.49 15.80 14.96
CA VAL A 11 22.57 16.90 13.99
C VAL A 11 21.14 17.21 13.52
N THR A 12 20.72 18.46 13.58
CA THR A 12 19.35 18.87 13.27
C THR A 12 19.31 20.19 12.52
N ARG A 13 18.22 20.43 11.77
CA ARG A 13 17.96 21.71 11.10
C ARG A 13 16.46 21.95 10.92
N ASN A 14 15.97 23.02 11.54
CA ASN A 14 14.64 23.60 11.44
C ASN A 14 13.51 22.59 11.73
N ARG A 15 13.71 21.72 12.74
CA ARG A 15 12.80 20.62 13.11
C ARG A 15 12.61 20.48 14.63
N PRO A 16 12.29 21.57 15.38
CA PRO A 16 12.25 21.54 16.85
C PRO A 16 11.29 20.50 17.44
N ARG A 17 10.22 20.13 16.74
CA ARG A 17 9.28 19.08 17.20
C ARG A 17 9.87 17.67 17.17
N LEU A 18 10.63 17.34 16.13
CA LEU A 18 11.31 16.04 16.03
C LEU A 18 12.45 15.99 17.05
N LEU A 19 13.20 17.08 17.14
CA LEU A 19 14.23 17.27 18.15
C LEU A 19 13.68 17.10 19.58
N ASP A 20 12.50 17.61 19.89
CA ASP A 20 11.89 17.43 21.22
C ASP A 20 11.68 15.97 21.59
N ARG A 21 11.21 15.16 20.64
CA ARG A 21 11.10 13.72 20.85
C ARG A 21 12.46 13.08 21.09
N ALA A 22 13.47 13.43 20.28
CA ALA A 22 14.82 12.88 20.41
C ALA A 22 15.46 13.25 21.76
N VAL A 23 15.26 14.48 22.23
CA VAL A 23 15.72 14.96 23.55
C VAL A 23 15.02 14.17 24.67
N ARG A 24 13.69 13.99 24.62
CA ARG A 24 12.96 13.21 25.62
C ARG A 24 13.40 11.75 25.67
N CYS A 25 13.63 11.14 24.50
CA CYS A 25 14.16 9.77 24.41
C CYS A 25 15.53 9.65 25.09
N PHE A 26 16.40 10.66 24.95
CA PHE A 26 17.71 10.70 25.59
C PHE A 26 17.58 10.89 27.11
N LEU A 27 16.77 11.86 27.55
CA LEU A 27 16.58 12.17 28.98
C LEU A 27 15.95 11.00 29.74
N GLY A 28 15.15 10.17 29.06
CA GLY A 28 14.54 8.95 29.59
C GLY A 28 15.41 7.69 29.52
N GLN A 29 16.68 7.77 29.11
CA GLN A 29 17.56 6.59 29.08
C GLN A 29 17.88 6.08 30.49
N SER A 30 17.89 4.76 30.67
CA SER A 30 18.30 4.08 31.91
C SER A 30 19.82 4.16 32.17
N TRP A 31 20.61 4.43 31.12
CA TRP A 31 22.05 4.68 31.24
C TRP A 31 22.31 6.07 31.81
N SER A 32 22.75 6.13 33.07
CA SER A 32 22.82 7.38 33.84
C SER A 32 23.89 8.38 33.36
N LEU A 33 25.03 7.88 32.87
CA LEU A 33 26.16 8.70 32.42
C LEU A 33 26.10 8.95 30.91
N GLY A 34 25.25 9.90 30.52
CA GLY A 34 25.11 10.35 29.15
C GLY A 34 25.14 11.86 29.00
N GLU A 35 25.57 12.33 27.84
CA GLU A 35 25.32 13.70 27.35
C GLU A 35 24.73 13.65 25.93
N LEU A 36 23.96 14.66 25.54
CA LEU A 36 23.41 14.85 24.20
C LEU A 36 23.95 16.14 23.61
N LEU A 37 24.73 16.03 22.54
CA LEU A 37 25.21 17.18 21.78
C LEU A 37 24.26 17.41 20.60
N VAL A 38 23.61 18.57 20.58
CA VAL A 38 22.72 18.99 19.48
C VAL A 38 23.45 20.02 18.63
N VAL A 39 23.85 19.64 17.42
CA VAL A 39 24.51 20.51 16.44
C VAL A 39 23.48 21.05 15.46
N PHE A 40 23.40 22.37 15.34
CA PHE A 40 22.48 23.08 14.45
C PHE A 40 23.11 24.36 13.89
N GLU A 41 22.57 24.88 12.80
CA GLU A 41 23.13 26.03 12.09
C GLU A 41 22.62 27.38 12.65
N SER A 42 23.42 28.43 12.55
CA SER A 42 23.15 29.74 13.16
C SER A 42 21.95 30.50 12.56
N ASP A 43 21.41 30.07 11.42
CA ASP A 43 20.16 30.60 10.85
C ASP A 43 18.90 29.93 11.41
N ASP A 44 19.05 28.86 12.20
CA ASP A 44 17.94 28.09 12.76
C ASP A 44 17.48 28.65 14.12
N ALA A 45 16.81 29.79 14.07
CA ALA A 45 16.25 30.45 15.27
C ALA A 45 15.27 29.54 16.02
N ALA A 46 14.49 28.71 15.31
CA ALA A 46 13.50 27.84 15.92
C ALA A 46 14.15 26.77 16.82
N THR A 47 15.24 26.14 16.37
CA THR A 47 16.01 25.20 17.18
C THR A 47 16.74 25.91 18.33
N ARG A 48 17.31 27.10 18.08
CA ARG A 48 17.97 27.89 19.14
C ARG A 48 17.01 28.19 20.29
N ASP A 49 15.82 28.70 19.98
CA ASP A 49 14.81 29.06 20.98
C ASP A 49 14.30 27.84 21.74
N TYR A 50 14.12 26.71 21.05
CA TYR A 50 13.77 25.44 21.68
C TYR A 50 14.84 24.97 22.67
N LEU A 51 16.11 24.93 22.26
CA LEU A 51 17.22 24.48 23.10
C LEU A 51 17.47 25.41 24.29
N ALA A 52 17.24 26.72 24.15
CA ALA A 52 17.32 27.68 25.26
C ALA A 52 16.30 27.40 26.38
N GLY A 53 15.21 26.69 26.07
CA GLY A 53 14.22 26.25 27.05
C GLY A 53 14.60 24.99 27.85
N ILE A 54 15.66 24.28 27.45
CA ILE A 54 16.09 23.03 28.11
C ILE A 54 16.99 23.36 29.29
N THR A 55 16.61 22.90 30.49
CA THR A 55 17.36 23.14 31.74
C THR A 55 18.27 21.98 32.16
N ASP A 56 18.11 20.79 31.58
CA ASP A 56 18.94 19.62 31.89
C ASP A 56 20.34 19.80 31.30
N SER A 57 21.36 19.86 32.17
CA SER A 57 22.75 20.11 31.78
C SER A 57 23.38 19.01 30.93
N ARG A 58 22.73 17.84 30.81
CA ARG A 58 23.17 16.77 29.91
C ARG A 58 22.92 17.12 28.45
N VAL A 59 22.05 18.08 28.13
CA VAL A 59 21.80 18.53 26.75
C VAL A 59 22.63 19.76 26.45
N ARG A 60 23.48 19.69 25.42
CA ARG A 60 24.42 20.74 25.02
C ARG A 60 24.15 21.19 23.60
N ALA A 61 23.79 22.45 23.44
CA ALA A 61 23.58 23.11 22.16
C ALA A 61 24.92 23.55 21.55
N ILE A 62 25.18 23.17 20.30
CA ILE A 62 26.37 23.55 19.53
C ILE A 62 25.90 24.26 18.26
N GLU A 63 25.97 25.59 18.26
CA GLU A 63 25.62 26.41 17.12
C GLU A 63 26.83 26.54 16.18
N VAL A 64 26.64 26.29 14.88
CA VAL A 64 27.67 26.43 13.84
C VAL A 64 27.28 27.48 12.80
N PRO A 65 28.24 28.22 12.21
CA PRO A 65 27.92 29.17 11.15
C PRO A 65 27.39 28.45 9.90
N VAL A 66 26.45 29.09 9.20
CA VAL A 66 25.90 28.59 7.92
C VAL A 66 26.96 28.58 6.81
N GLU A 67 27.91 29.52 6.86
CA GLU A 67 28.95 29.68 5.86
C GLU A 67 30.36 29.55 6.48
N PRO A 68 31.26 28.74 5.87
CA PRO A 68 31.01 27.88 4.71
C PRO A 68 30.07 26.72 5.05
N LYS A 69 29.21 26.33 4.10
CA LYS A 69 28.27 25.21 4.28
C LYS A 69 29.01 23.90 4.58
N LEU A 70 28.82 23.36 5.78
CA LEU A 70 29.38 22.08 6.19
C LEU A 70 28.53 20.90 5.68
N SER A 71 29.18 19.82 5.28
CA SER A 71 28.52 18.54 4.96
C SER A 71 28.03 17.85 6.24
N LEU A 72 27.11 16.89 6.11
CA LEU A 72 26.62 16.12 7.26
C LEU A 72 27.77 15.36 7.95
N GLY A 73 28.69 14.77 7.17
CA GLY A 73 29.91 14.16 7.70
C GLY A 73 30.81 15.14 8.45
N ALA A 74 30.98 16.37 7.97
CA ALA A 74 31.74 17.40 8.69
C ALA A 74 31.08 17.78 10.02
N LEU A 75 29.75 17.89 10.07
CA LEU A 75 28.98 18.14 11.29
C LEU A 75 29.08 16.98 12.28
N ARG A 76 29.00 15.72 11.80
CA ARG A 76 29.21 14.51 12.62
C ARG A 76 30.64 14.42 13.16
N ASN A 77 31.65 14.75 12.36
CA ASN A 77 33.03 14.81 12.84
C ASN A 77 33.22 15.92 13.89
N LEU A 78 32.56 17.07 13.73
CA LEU A 78 32.59 18.15 14.72
C LEU A 78 31.95 17.72 16.04
N SER A 79 30.78 17.06 16.01
CA SER A 79 30.12 16.55 17.21
C SER A 79 30.98 15.50 17.92
N VAL A 80 31.63 14.58 17.19
CA VAL A 80 32.61 13.65 17.76
C VAL A 80 33.75 14.40 18.43
N ARG A 81 34.34 15.43 17.82
CA ARG A 81 35.44 16.20 18.45
C ARG A 81 35.02 16.88 19.75
N LEU A 82 33.83 17.49 19.78
CA LEU A 82 33.32 18.27 20.91
C LEU A 82 32.71 17.43 22.04
N SER A 83 32.47 16.14 21.79
CA SER A 83 31.98 15.19 22.80
C SER A 83 32.99 14.99 23.95
N ALA A 84 32.52 14.78 25.16
CA ALA A 84 33.32 14.46 26.35
C ALA A 84 33.37 12.96 26.67
N GLY A 85 32.46 12.16 26.11
CA GLY A 85 32.35 10.73 26.36
C GLY A 85 33.46 9.89 25.74
N ASP A 86 33.78 8.79 26.43
CA ASP A 86 34.67 7.75 25.91
C ASP A 86 34.01 6.96 24.77
N TYR A 87 32.68 6.97 24.75
CA TYR A 87 31.84 6.37 23.71
C TYR A 87 30.95 7.43 23.09
N VAL A 88 30.72 7.29 21.79
CA VAL A 88 29.80 8.13 21.02
C VAL A 88 28.67 7.27 20.48
N CYS A 89 27.47 7.84 20.41
CA CYS A 89 26.26 7.20 19.92
C CYS A 89 25.61 8.12 18.87
N GLN A 90 25.27 7.58 17.70
CA GLN A 90 24.49 8.34 16.73
C GLN A 90 23.04 8.47 17.20
N TRP A 91 22.52 9.70 17.11
CA TRP A 91 21.21 10.08 17.63
C TRP A 91 20.49 11.03 16.67
N ASP A 92 19.87 10.48 15.65
CA ASP A 92 19.07 11.24 14.68
C ASP A 92 17.78 11.80 15.33
N ASP A 93 17.37 13.00 14.89
CA ASP A 93 16.25 13.76 15.46
C ASP A 93 14.86 13.20 15.06
N ASP A 94 14.78 12.50 13.94
CA ASP A 94 13.55 11.99 13.36
C ASP A 94 13.18 10.57 13.81
N ASP A 95 14.03 9.89 14.60
CA ASP A 95 13.82 8.53 15.10
C ASP A 95 13.30 8.46 16.55
N TRP A 96 13.01 7.24 17.01
CA TRP A 96 12.62 6.95 18.40
C TRP A 96 13.50 5.87 19.01
N TYR A 97 13.79 6.06 20.31
CA TYR A 97 14.71 5.22 21.05
C TYR A 97 14.06 4.75 22.34
N ARG A 98 14.12 3.44 22.59
CA ARG A 98 13.59 2.87 23.82
C ARG A 98 14.42 3.29 25.02
N HIS A 99 13.79 3.39 26.19
CA HIS A 99 14.43 3.81 27.44
C HIS A 99 15.71 3.03 27.81
N ASP A 100 15.89 1.81 27.32
CA ASP A 100 17.04 0.94 27.61
C ASP A 100 17.99 0.78 26.41
N ARG A 101 17.92 1.63 25.38
CA ARG A 101 18.80 1.54 24.18
C ARG A 101 20.27 1.60 24.57
N LEU A 102 20.67 2.66 25.28
CA LEU A 102 22.07 2.85 25.67
C LEU A 102 22.54 1.71 26.57
N GLU A 103 21.75 1.32 27.56
CA GLU A 103 22.09 0.21 28.45
C GLU A 103 22.25 -1.11 27.69
N THR A 104 21.35 -1.40 26.75
CA THR A 104 21.39 -2.61 25.92
C THR A 104 22.64 -2.66 25.06
N GLN A 105 22.95 -1.60 24.31
CA GLN A 105 24.12 -1.58 23.42
C GLN A 105 25.44 -1.49 24.21
N MET A 106 25.51 -0.68 25.26
CA MET A 106 26.72 -0.53 26.08
C MET A 106 27.04 -1.81 26.85
N SER A 107 26.05 -2.49 27.43
CA SER A 107 26.28 -3.75 28.14
C SER A 107 26.82 -4.83 27.20
N ALA A 108 26.26 -4.94 25.99
CA ALA A 108 26.74 -5.88 24.98
C ALA A 108 28.16 -5.53 24.49
N LEU A 109 28.42 -4.25 24.26
CA LEU A 109 29.72 -3.74 23.83
C LEU A 109 30.81 -4.04 24.87
N LEU A 110 30.58 -3.66 26.14
CA LEU A 110 31.50 -3.89 27.25
C LEU A 110 31.75 -5.39 27.50
N ALA A 111 30.72 -6.23 27.38
CA ALA A 111 30.87 -7.68 27.52
C ALA A 111 31.66 -8.31 26.36
N SER A 112 31.52 -7.78 25.15
CA SER A 112 32.22 -8.30 23.96
C SER A 112 33.70 -7.94 23.90
N GLY A 113 34.10 -6.82 24.51
CA GLY A 113 35.45 -6.25 24.37
C GLY A 113 35.74 -5.60 23.02
N LEU A 114 34.76 -5.57 22.09
CA LEU A 114 34.87 -4.88 20.80
C LEU A 114 34.66 -3.36 20.97
N PRO A 115 35.24 -2.52 20.09
CA PRO A 115 35.13 -1.08 20.22
C PRO A 115 33.84 -0.49 19.63
N ALA A 116 33.11 -1.20 18.77
CA ALA A 116 31.87 -0.69 18.16
C ALA A 116 30.72 -1.70 18.17
N CYS A 117 29.48 -1.21 18.24
CA CYS A 117 28.24 -1.98 18.15
C CYS A 117 27.25 -1.27 17.23
N VAL A 118 26.62 -2.04 16.34
CA VAL A 118 25.39 -1.64 15.63
C VAL A 118 24.30 -2.68 15.87
N LEU A 119 23.06 -2.29 15.64
CA LEU A 119 21.94 -3.23 15.61
C LEU A 119 21.95 -3.99 14.28
N SER A 120 21.62 -5.28 14.34
CA SER A 120 21.51 -6.13 13.15
C SER A 120 20.12 -6.03 12.49
N ARG A 121 19.12 -5.51 13.21
CA ARG A 121 17.75 -5.24 12.74
C ARG A 121 17.20 -4.00 13.43
N TRP A 122 16.29 -3.30 12.77
CA TRP A 122 15.49 -2.21 13.35
C TRP A 122 14.00 -2.55 13.33
N ILE A 123 13.21 -1.87 14.15
CA ILE A 123 11.81 -1.65 13.83
C ILE A 123 11.74 -0.45 12.88
N CYS A 124 11.03 -0.58 11.77
CA CYS A 124 10.78 0.49 10.81
C CYS A 124 9.29 0.81 10.80
N LEU A 125 8.91 2.05 11.11
CA LEU A 125 7.52 2.50 11.19
C LEU A 125 7.18 3.47 10.05
N ASP A 126 6.23 3.10 9.20
CA ASP A 126 5.57 3.98 8.22
C ASP A 126 4.43 4.68 8.94
N VAL A 127 4.70 5.87 9.48
CA VAL A 127 3.71 6.62 10.27
C VAL A 127 2.50 7.01 9.41
N PRO A 128 2.64 7.59 8.20
CA PRO A 128 1.50 7.94 7.36
C PRO A 128 0.61 6.74 7.04
N ARG A 129 1.19 5.57 6.78
CA ARG A 129 0.42 4.35 6.44
C ARG A 129 0.08 3.48 7.65
N ARG A 130 0.47 3.88 8.86
CA ARG A 130 0.33 3.10 10.11
C ARG A 130 0.77 1.64 9.96
N ARG A 131 1.93 1.41 9.35
CA ARG A 131 2.52 0.08 9.17
C ARG A 131 3.87 -0.02 9.86
N GLY A 132 4.12 -1.14 10.52
CA GLY A 132 5.41 -1.44 11.13
C GLY A 132 6.05 -2.67 10.50
N PHE A 133 7.37 -2.68 10.47
CA PHE A 133 8.18 -3.76 9.93
C PHE A 133 9.36 -4.03 10.87
N VAL A 134 9.75 -5.30 10.99
CA VAL A 134 11.04 -5.67 11.57
C VAL A 134 12.01 -5.89 10.41
N GLY A 135 13.01 -5.02 10.33
CA GLY A 135 14.02 -5.03 9.28
C GLY A 135 14.78 -6.36 9.18
N ARG A 136 15.35 -6.63 8.00
CA ARG A 136 16.21 -7.80 7.78
C ARG A 136 17.56 -7.66 8.51
N HIS A 137 18.25 -8.78 8.69
CA HIS A 137 19.60 -8.77 9.20
C HIS A 137 20.54 -8.03 8.24
N ARG A 138 21.11 -6.91 8.68
CA ARG A 138 22.19 -6.18 8.02
C ARG A 138 22.93 -5.29 9.03
N THR A 139 23.99 -4.64 8.62
CA THR A 139 24.67 -3.59 9.40
C THR A 139 23.88 -2.30 9.29
N TRP A 140 23.17 -1.93 10.35
CA TRP A 140 22.36 -0.71 10.33
C TRP A 140 23.13 0.46 10.95
N GLU A 141 23.70 1.28 10.07
CA GLU A 141 24.71 2.28 10.40
C GLU A 141 24.22 3.33 11.40
N GLY A 142 22.97 3.78 11.26
CA GLY A 142 22.38 4.81 12.13
C GLY A 142 22.27 4.44 13.61
N SER A 143 22.45 3.17 13.94
CA SER A 143 22.37 2.68 15.32
C SER A 143 23.72 2.56 16.02
N ILE A 144 24.79 3.09 15.43
CA ILE A 144 26.15 2.92 15.95
C ILE A 144 26.33 3.48 17.37
N VAL A 145 26.97 2.66 18.20
CA VAL A 145 27.65 3.05 19.44
C VAL A 145 29.10 2.63 19.34
N CYS A 146 30.05 3.56 19.47
CA CYS A 146 31.46 3.33 19.20
C CYS A 146 32.36 4.00 20.23
N ARG A 147 33.47 3.35 20.59
CA ARG A 147 34.53 3.96 21.39
C ARG A 147 35.21 5.05 20.58
N LYS A 148 35.34 6.24 21.15
CA LYS A 148 35.73 7.46 20.45
C LYS A 148 37.10 7.37 19.75
N ASP A 149 38.06 6.66 20.35
CA ASP A 149 39.40 6.43 19.80
C ASP A 149 39.45 5.43 18.63
N ALA A 150 38.39 4.64 18.45
CA ALA A 150 38.25 3.68 17.36
C ALA A 150 37.41 4.24 16.20
N MET A 151 36.82 5.43 16.37
CA MET A 151 36.00 6.11 15.38
C MET A 151 36.85 6.56 14.20
N LEU A 152 36.56 6.07 12.99
CA LEU A 152 37.14 6.60 11.77
C LEU A 152 36.39 7.89 11.38
N PRO A 153 37.09 8.91 10.81
CA PRO A 153 36.42 10.13 10.35
C PRO A 153 35.34 9.82 9.31
N TYR A 154 34.18 10.46 9.46
CA TYR A 154 33.16 10.46 8.41
C TYR A 154 33.69 11.21 7.17
N PRO A 155 33.57 10.67 5.95
CA PRO A 155 33.87 11.42 4.73
C PRO A 155 32.92 12.62 4.61
N GLU A 156 33.35 13.67 3.92
CA GLU A 156 32.56 14.90 3.74
C GLU A 156 31.44 14.73 2.69
N LEU A 157 30.53 13.81 2.93
CA LEU A 157 29.37 13.51 2.09
C LEU A 157 28.09 14.09 2.72
N ALA A 158 27.11 14.37 1.86
CA ALA A 158 25.79 14.83 2.28
C ALA A 158 24.83 13.69 2.68
N LYS A 159 25.15 12.45 2.25
CA LYS A 159 24.42 11.21 2.56
C LYS A 159 25.38 10.02 2.54
N LYS A 160 25.08 8.96 3.31
CA LYS A 160 25.86 7.70 3.39
C LYS A 160 27.32 7.90 3.84
N GLU A 161 27.58 8.93 4.61
CA GLU A 161 28.89 9.18 5.21
C GLU A 161 29.21 8.18 6.32
N ASP A 162 28.20 7.56 6.94
CA ASP A 162 28.37 6.54 7.98
C ASP A 162 28.78 5.17 7.43
N THR A 163 28.32 4.81 6.22
CA THR A 163 28.61 3.51 5.57
C THR A 163 30.11 3.16 5.53
N PRO A 164 31.04 4.03 5.04
CA PRO A 164 32.45 3.64 4.93
C PRO A 164 33.13 3.36 6.27
N MET A 165 32.71 4.05 7.33
CA MET A 165 33.26 3.84 8.68
C MET A 165 32.79 2.49 9.26
N ILE A 166 31.51 2.15 9.06
CA ILE A 166 30.94 0.85 9.49
C ILE A 166 31.57 -0.31 8.72
N GLU A 167 31.71 -0.19 7.41
CA GLU A 167 32.35 -1.21 6.57
C GLU A 167 33.78 -1.47 7.03
N ALA A 168 34.57 -0.41 7.28
CA ALA A 168 35.94 -0.55 7.77
C ALA A 168 36.03 -1.21 9.16
N LEU A 169 35.12 -0.90 10.07
CA LEU A 169 35.06 -1.56 11.39
C LEU A 169 34.68 -3.04 11.27
N GLN A 170 33.77 -3.38 10.35
CA GLN A 170 33.36 -4.75 10.09
C GLN A 170 34.49 -5.57 9.47
N GLU A 171 35.17 -5.03 8.45
CA GLU A 171 36.32 -5.68 7.79
C GLU A 171 37.47 -5.95 8.77
N GLN A 172 37.67 -5.06 9.74
CA GLN A 172 38.68 -5.21 10.80
C GLN A 172 38.26 -6.13 11.95
N GLY A 173 37.05 -6.71 11.92
CA GLY A 173 36.52 -7.55 13.00
C GLY A 173 36.27 -6.79 14.31
N LYS A 174 36.04 -5.47 14.23
CA LYS A 174 35.87 -4.56 15.37
C LYS A 174 34.41 -4.20 15.67
N LEU A 175 33.46 -4.76 14.91
CA LEU A 175 32.05 -4.43 14.99
C LEU A 175 31.22 -5.58 15.57
N LEU A 176 30.55 -5.30 16.68
CA LEU A 176 29.51 -6.15 17.25
C LEU A 176 28.17 -5.91 16.54
N LEU A 177 27.55 -6.99 16.06
CA LEU A 177 26.18 -6.97 15.54
C LEU A 177 25.21 -7.45 16.62
N LEU A 178 24.37 -6.56 17.14
CA LEU A 178 23.42 -6.86 18.20
C LEU A 178 22.00 -7.01 17.66
N ASP A 179 21.35 -8.13 17.92
CA ASP A 179 19.98 -8.37 17.46
C ASP A 179 18.93 -7.99 18.51
N ARG A 180 18.67 -6.70 18.65
CA ARG A 180 17.67 -6.11 19.56
C ARG A 180 16.87 -5.01 18.84
N PRO A 181 16.05 -5.34 17.84
CA PRO A 181 15.37 -4.36 16.99
C PRO A 181 14.45 -3.41 17.75
N GLU A 182 13.94 -3.83 18.91
CA GLU A 182 12.97 -3.08 19.69
C GLU A 182 13.55 -1.86 20.45
N VAL A 183 14.89 -1.71 20.48
CA VAL A 183 15.54 -0.56 21.13
C VAL A 183 15.69 0.66 20.22
N TYR A 184 15.41 0.50 18.92
CA TYR A 184 15.55 1.53 17.90
C TYR A 184 14.39 1.44 16.90
N VAL A 185 13.63 2.52 16.77
CA VAL A 185 12.52 2.62 15.83
C VAL A 185 12.85 3.70 14.81
N TYR A 186 13.08 3.26 13.57
CA TYR A 186 13.27 4.14 12.43
C TYR A 186 11.91 4.66 11.94
N HIS A 187 11.72 5.97 11.89
CA HIS A 187 10.44 6.58 11.54
C HIS A 187 10.44 7.14 10.12
N PHE A 188 9.55 6.62 9.28
CA PHE A 188 9.19 7.27 8.04
C PHE A 188 7.94 8.14 8.23
N HIS A 189 8.11 9.44 8.03
CA HIS A 189 7.05 10.45 8.19
C HIS A 189 6.89 11.33 6.94
N GLY A 190 7.49 10.94 5.80
CA GLY A 190 7.38 11.63 4.51
C GLY A 190 8.26 12.87 4.35
N GLY A 191 8.71 13.48 5.45
CA GLY A 191 9.63 14.63 5.47
C GLY A 191 11.09 14.27 5.76
N ASN A 192 11.44 12.98 5.75
CA ASN A 192 12.80 12.49 6.04
C ASN A 192 13.82 12.98 5.01
N THR A 193 15.12 12.87 5.34
CA THR A 193 16.22 13.14 4.40
C THR A 193 16.23 12.20 3.19
N TRP A 194 15.62 11.02 3.36
CA TRP A 194 15.43 9.99 2.34
C TRP A 194 13.97 9.93 1.91
N ASP A 195 13.74 9.72 0.62
CA ASP A 195 12.41 9.66 0.04
C ASP A 195 11.76 8.27 0.21
N ARG A 196 10.53 8.13 -0.28
CA ARG A 196 9.77 6.88 -0.21
C ARG A 196 10.41 5.73 -1.01
N ALA A 197 11.17 6.02 -2.07
CA ALA A 197 11.86 4.97 -2.82
C ALA A 197 12.93 4.31 -1.94
N HIS A 198 13.72 5.12 -1.23
CA HIS A 198 14.68 4.62 -0.25
C HIS A 198 14.00 3.86 0.91
N TRP A 199 12.88 4.38 1.42
CA TRP A 199 12.09 3.68 2.44
C TRP A 199 11.69 2.27 2.01
N VAL A 200 11.19 2.11 0.78
CA VAL A 200 10.80 0.81 0.23
C VAL A 200 11.99 -0.16 0.18
N ASP A 201 13.19 0.32 -0.17
CA ASP A 201 14.42 -0.48 -0.15
C ASP A 201 14.85 -0.88 1.28
N VAL A 202 14.65 0.02 2.25
CA VAL A 202 14.92 -0.21 3.67
C VAL A 202 14.04 -1.34 4.22
N VAL A 203 12.73 -1.31 3.92
CA VAL A 203 11.78 -2.34 4.38
C VAL A 203 11.67 -3.55 3.44
N HIS A 204 12.43 -3.59 2.34
CA HIS A 204 12.45 -4.72 1.43
C HIS A 204 12.92 -6.00 2.15
N GLY A 205 12.11 -7.06 2.07
CA GLY A 205 12.35 -8.33 2.77
C GLY A 205 12.20 -8.24 4.30
N ALA A 206 11.71 -7.13 4.84
CA ALA A 206 11.39 -6.99 6.25
C ALA A 206 10.11 -7.75 6.61
N ARG A 207 10.02 -8.23 7.85
CA ARG A 207 8.83 -8.92 8.36
C ARG A 207 7.81 -7.88 8.81
N GLN A 208 6.62 -7.84 8.18
CA GLN A 208 5.55 -6.97 8.63
C GLN A 208 5.06 -7.34 10.04
N MET A 209 4.84 -6.32 10.86
CA MET A 209 4.31 -6.44 12.23
C MET A 209 2.79 -6.54 12.21
N LYS A 210 2.20 -7.10 13.28
CA LYS A 210 0.74 -7.13 13.43
C LYS A 210 0.21 -5.74 13.71
N SER A 211 -0.97 -5.41 13.19
CA SER A 211 -1.58 -4.09 13.40
C SER A 211 -1.69 -3.70 14.88
N SER A 212 -2.00 -4.64 15.77
CA SER A 212 -2.05 -4.38 17.22
C SER A 212 -0.70 -3.96 17.81
N GLU A 213 0.41 -4.55 17.35
CA GLU A 213 1.77 -4.20 17.80
C GLU A 213 2.16 -2.82 17.26
N VAL A 214 1.77 -2.52 16.01
CA VAL A 214 1.99 -1.23 15.38
C VAL A 214 1.24 -0.12 16.11
N MET A 215 -0.02 -0.35 16.48
CA MET A 215 -0.81 0.61 17.23
C MET A 215 -0.22 0.88 18.62
N GLN A 216 0.23 -0.16 19.33
CA GLN A 216 0.91 0.03 20.63
C GLN A 216 2.21 0.83 20.49
N LEU A 217 2.96 0.61 19.40
CA LEU A 217 4.16 1.38 19.11
C LEU A 217 3.82 2.83 18.76
N LEU A 218 2.80 3.06 17.92
CA LEU A 218 2.32 4.39 17.59
C LEU A 218 1.87 5.13 18.86
N ASP A 219 1.11 4.49 19.74
CA ASP A 219 0.69 5.06 21.02
C ASP A 219 1.91 5.43 21.88
N ALA A 220 2.93 4.57 21.94
CA ALA A 220 4.15 4.84 22.70
C ALA A 220 5.02 5.96 22.10
N VAL A 221 5.01 6.09 20.77
CA VAL A 221 5.70 7.14 20.02
C VAL A 221 4.96 8.48 20.10
N GLU A 222 3.63 8.44 20.02
CA GLU A 222 2.72 9.60 20.07
C GLU A 222 2.55 10.12 21.50
N ALA A 223 2.55 9.28 22.53
CA ALA A 223 2.49 9.71 23.94
C ALA A 223 3.68 10.62 24.34
N LEU A 224 4.80 10.52 23.63
CA LEU A 224 5.97 11.40 23.79
C LEU A 224 5.92 12.63 22.88
N SER A 225 5.00 12.66 21.92
CA SER A 225 4.78 13.72 20.95
C SER A 225 3.51 14.50 21.33
N LEU A 226 3.64 15.51 22.19
CA LEU A 226 2.58 16.51 22.33
C LEU A 226 2.47 17.29 21.01
N GLY A 227 1.54 16.86 20.16
CA GLY A 227 1.13 17.57 18.95
C GLY A 227 1.59 16.91 17.66
N VAL A 228 0.84 15.90 17.22
CA VAL A 228 0.60 15.69 15.78
C VAL A 228 -0.53 16.65 15.38
N PRO A 229 -0.31 17.68 14.54
CA PRO A 229 -1.40 18.23 13.76
C PRO A 229 -1.41 17.46 12.43
N GLN A 230 -2.31 16.51 12.30
CA GLN A 230 -2.69 15.95 10.99
C GLN A 230 -4.14 15.43 11.00
N ASP A 231 -4.62 14.85 12.11
CA ASP A 231 -6.00 14.35 12.19
C ASP A 231 -7.05 15.46 12.04
N ASP A 232 -6.83 16.66 12.60
CA ASP A 232 -7.77 17.77 12.45
C ASP A 232 -7.80 18.35 11.02
N GLU A 233 -6.67 18.42 10.32
CA GLU A 233 -6.64 18.97 8.95
C GLU A 233 -7.24 18.01 7.94
N VAL A 234 -6.89 16.72 7.98
CA VAL A 234 -7.47 15.70 7.07
C VAL A 234 -8.97 15.54 7.35
N ALA A 235 -9.37 15.53 8.62
CA ALA A 235 -10.78 15.53 8.98
C ALA A 235 -11.51 16.78 8.45
N GLN A 236 -10.91 17.97 8.58
CA GLN A 236 -11.47 19.21 8.02
C GLN A 236 -11.55 19.19 6.49
N MET A 237 -10.60 18.58 5.79
CA MET A 237 -10.61 18.44 4.32
C MET A 237 -11.80 17.59 3.84
N ILE A 238 -12.11 16.49 4.53
CA ILE A 238 -13.20 15.58 4.13
C ILE A 238 -14.58 16.00 4.67
N GLU A 239 -14.63 16.79 5.75
CA GLU A 239 -15.85 17.18 6.46
C GLU A 239 -16.95 17.79 5.55
N PRO A 240 -16.65 18.68 4.58
CA PRO A 240 -17.66 19.16 3.64
C PRO A 240 -18.33 18.04 2.84
N THR A 241 -17.55 17.05 2.41
CA THR A 241 -18.05 15.87 1.68
C THR A 241 -18.92 15.02 2.59
N ARG A 242 -18.50 14.79 3.84
CA ARG A 242 -19.27 14.05 4.86
C ARG A 242 -20.63 14.70 5.12
N ARG A 243 -20.65 16.01 5.43
CA ARG A 243 -21.89 16.75 5.66
C ARG A 243 -22.83 16.71 4.47
N THR A 244 -22.29 16.78 3.25
CA THR A 244 -23.09 16.74 2.04
C THR A 244 -23.70 15.36 1.82
N CYS A 245 -22.92 14.31 2.03
CA CYS A 245 -23.40 12.94 2.02
C CYS A 245 -24.51 12.73 3.06
N ASP A 246 -24.31 13.17 4.31
CA ASP A 246 -25.31 13.01 5.37
C ASP A 246 -26.63 13.71 5.01
N ARG A 247 -26.56 14.93 4.44
CA ARG A 247 -27.75 15.62 3.92
C ARG A 247 -28.45 14.85 2.80
N ALA A 248 -27.69 14.22 1.90
CA ALA A 248 -28.26 13.41 0.82
C ALA A 248 -28.94 12.15 1.34
N MET A 249 -28.42 11.56 2.42
CA MET A 249 -28.93 10.33 3.03
C MET A 249 -30.11 10.58 3.99
N GLN A 250 -30.23 11.77 4.57
CA GLN A 250 -31.33 12.14 5.46
C GLN A 250 -32.53 12.75 4.74
N GLY A 251 -32.43 13.01 3.44
CA GLY A 251 -33.52 13.65 2.69
C GLY A 251 -34.71 12.72 2.47
N ASP A 252 -35.93 13.22 2.70
CA ASP A 252 -37.19 12.46 2.51
C ASP A 252 -37.53 12.15 1.04
N LYS A 253 -36.72 12.61 0.08
CA LYS A 253 -37.02 12.53 -1.35
C LYS A 253 -36.82 11.15 -1.95
N GLU A 254 -35.88 10.37 -1.43
CA GLU A 254 -35.52 9.06 -1.98
C GLU A 254 -35.27 8.06 -0.86
N PRO A 255 -35.68 6.79 -1.02
CA PRO A 255 -35.33 5.75 -0.07
C PRO A 255 -33.83 5.51 -0.07
N VAL A 256 -33.25 5.42 1.12
CA VAL A 256 -31.89 4.95 1.32
C VAL A 256 -31.90 3.43 1.42
N THR A 257 -31.03 2.80 0.66
CA THR A 257 -30.84 1.35 0.67
C THR A 257 -29.48 1.02 1.27
N ILE A 258 -29.43 -0.06 2.05
CA ILE A 258 -28.20 -0.59 2.63
C ILE A 258 -27.98 -1.99 2.08
N SER A 259 -26.74 -2.31 1.73
CA SER A 259 -26.33 -3.62 1.26
C SER A 259 -24.94 -3.96 1.79
N ARG A 260 -24.67 -5.25 2.00
CA ARG A 260 -23.42 -5.73 2.55
C ARG A 260 -22.71 -6.71 1.63
N PHE A 261 -21.39 -6.63 1.64
CA PHE A 261 -20.51 -7.41 0.80
C PHE A 261 -19.27 -7.87 1.55
N ARG A 262 -18.61 -8.91 1.01
CA ARG A 262 -17.28 -9.37 1.41
C ARG A 262 -16.30 -9.15 0.27
N PHE A 263 -15.48 -8.11 0.38
CA PHE A 263 -14.46 -7.77 -0.60
C PHE A 263 -13.13 -8.37 -0.14
N ALA A 264 -12.65 -9.42 -0.81
CA ALA A 264 -11.49 -10.20 -0.37
C ALA A 264 -11.53 -10.58 1.13
N GLY A 265 -12.71 -11.01 1.60
CA GLY A 265 -12.96 -11.36 3.01
C GLY A 265 -13.25 -10.18 3.95
N GLN A 266 -12.94 -8.96 3.55
CA GLN A 266 -13.20 -7.75 4.35
C GLN A 266 -14.68 -7.33 4.25
N SER A 267 -15.27 -6.92 5.37
CA SER A 267 -16.68 -6.49 5.40
C SER A 267 -16.85 -5.11 4.77
N VAL A 268 -17.82 -4.95 3.88
CA VAL A 268 -18.10 -3.69 3.20
C VAL A 268 -19.58 -3.36 3.30
N ARG A 269 -19.89 -2.12 3.66
CA ARG A 269 -21.26 -1.60 3.68
C ARG A 269 -21.44 -0.59 2.56
N LEU A 270 -22.42 -0.82 1.71
CA LEU A 270 -22.87 0.11 0.68
C LEU A 270 -24.19 0.76 1.13
N ARG A 271 -24.22 2.08 1.24
CA ARG A 271 -25.43 2.87 1.48
C ARG A 271 -25.67 3.79 0.29
N VAL A 272 -26.88 3.77 -0.26
CA VAL A 272 -27.22 4.52 -1.49
C VAL A 272 -28.55 5.24 -1.35
N ALA A 273 -28.55 6.56 -1.57
CA ALA A 273 -29.73 7.38 -1.78
C ALA A 273 -30.06 7.46 -3.29
N GLY A 274 -31.14 6.78 -3.70
CA GLY A 274 -31.59 6.70 -5.09
C GLY A 274 -31.73 5.25 -5.58
N ALA A 275 -32.95 4.86 -5.95
CA ALA A 275 -33.29 3.46 -6.21
C ALA A 275 -32.56 2.83 -7.41
N GLN A 276 -32.47 3.54 -8.54
CA GLN A 276 -31.82 3.00 -9.74
C GLN A 276 -30.30 2.94 -9.60
N LEU A 277 -29.70 3.97 -8.97
CA LEU A 277 -28.28 3.95 -8.62
C LEU A 277 -27.97 2.73 -7.74
N SER A 278 -28.77 2.51 -6.69
CA SER A 278 -28.61 1.37 -5.80
C SER A 278 -28.66 0.04 -6.55
N ARG A 279 -29.65 -0.13 -7.44
CA ARG A 279 -29.79 -1.33 -8.25
C ARG A 279 -28.53 -1.60 -9.07
N HIS A 280 -28.02 -0.61 -9.79
CA HIS A 280 -26.83 -0.79 -10.63
C HIS A 280 -25.57 -1.15 -9.83
N MET A 281 -25.38 -0.53 -8.66
CA MET A 281 -24.21 -0.80 -7.82
C MET A 281 -24.27 -2.19 -7.19
N ASN A 282 -25.45 -2.61 -6.75
CA ASN A 282 -25.64 -3.95 -6.20
C ASN A 282 -25.44 -5.06 -7.24
N GLU A 283 -25.92 -4.84 -8.47
CA GLU A 283 -25.74 -5.77 -9.59
C GLU A 283 -24.25 -6.04 -9.91
N ALA A 284 -23.40 -5.02 -9.76
CA ALA A 284 -21.97 -5.11 -10.06
C ALA A 284 -21.18 -5.98 -9.05
N PHE A 285 -21.70 -6.14 -7.83
CA PHE A 285 -21.05 -6.85 -6.72
C PHE A 285 -21.87 -8.03 -6.21
N ASP A 286 -22.89 -8.46 -6.94
CA ASP A 286 -23.92 -9.41 -6.51
C ASP A 286 -23.34 -10.74 -5.95
N GLN A 287 -22.29 -11.26 -6.57
CA GLN A 287 -21.57 -12.47 -6.14
C GLN A 287 -20.76 -12.31 -4.85
N LEU A 288 -20.57 -11.08 -4.37
CA LEU A 288 -19.88 -10.77 -3.11
C LEU A 288 -20.87 -10.43 -1.98
N ARG A 289 -22.17 -10.45 -2.26
CA ARG A 289 -23.22 -10.05 -1.32
C ARG A 289 -23.30 -11.03 -0.15
N VAL A 290 -23.56 -10.50 1.04
CA VAL A 290 -23.78 -11.28 2.26
C VAL A 290 -25.00 -10.79 3.03
N ASP A 291 -25.68 -11.72 3.70
CA ASP A 291 -26.81 -11.43 4.58
C ASP A 291 -26.31 -11.20 6.01
N GLU A 292 -25.86 -9.98 6.27
CA GLU A 292 -25.35 -9.54 7.57
C GLU A 292 -26.22 -8.39 8.14
N PRO A 293 -26.44 -8.33 9.48
CA PRO A 293 -27.25 -7.29 10.12
C PRO A 293 -26.83 -5.86 9.78
N GLU A 294 -27.80 -4.94 9.73
CA GLU A 294 -27.57 -3.54 9.32
C GLU A 294 -26.48 -2.79 10.12
N ASP A 295 -26.25 -3.17 11.37
CA ASP A 295 -25.30 -2.52 12.29
C ASP A 295 -23.94 -3.22 12.40
N SER A 296 -23.70 -4.30 11.66
CA SER A 296 -22.41 -5.01 11.70
C SER A 296 -21.23 -4.12 11.28
N PRO A 297 -20.05 -4.22 11.93
CA PRO A 297 -18.90 -3.40 11.59
C PRO A 297 -18.40 -3.67 10.17
N ALA A 298 -17.99 -2.61 9.47
CA ALA A 298 -17.47 -2.66 8.11
C ALA A 298 -16.02 -2.16 8.07
N ALA A 299 -15.17 -2.87 7.33
CA ALA A 299 -13.82 -2.43 6.99
C ALA A 299 -13.82 -1.32 5.92
N LEU A 300 -14.92 -1.15 5.17
CA LEU A 300 -15.13 -0.03 4.26
C LEU A 300 -16.60 0.39 4.25
N HIS A 301 -16.83 1.70 4.37
CA HIS A 301 -18.14 2.32 4.18
C HIS A 301 -18.21 3.01 2.83
N ILE A 302 -19.04 2.51 1.91
CA ILE A 302 -19.31 3.14 0.62
C ILE A 302 -20.65 3.88 0.73
N GLU A 303 -20.61 5.19 0.50
CA GLU A 303 -21.72 6.10 0.68
C GLU A 303 -22.00 6.83 -0.64
N MET A 304 -23.19 6.62 -1.22
CA MET A 304 -23.53 7.14 -2.53
C MET A 304 -24.85 7.87 -2.60
N TRP A 305 -24.94 8.84 -3.50
CA TRP A 305 -26.21 9.49 -3.80
C TRP A 305 -26.34 9.92 -5.26
N ASP A 306 -27.59 9.93 -5.70
CA ASP A 306 -28.01 10.41 -7.01
C ASP A 306 -28.37 11.91 -6.93
N ARG A 307 -27.60 12.77 -7.60
CA ARG A 307 -27.82 14.22 -7.60
C ARG A 307 -29.15 14.60 -8.26
N ALA A 308 -29.54 13.95 -9.36
CA ALA A 308 -30.78 14.28 -10.07
C ALA A 308 -32.02 14.03 -9.19
N ARG A 309 -31.92 13.08 -8.26
CA ARG A 309 -33.00 12.71 -7.34
C ARG A 309 -32.98 13.48 -6.03
N THR A 310 -31.81 13.58 -5.40
CA THR A 310 -31.65 14.27 -4.12
C THR A 310 -31.63 15.79 -4.26
N GLY A 311 -31.19 16.30 -5.43
CA GLY A 311 -30.88 17.72 -5.66
C GLY A 311 -29.57 18.16 -5.01
N ILE A 312 -28.79 17.22 -4.44
CA ILE A 312 -27.58 17.50 -3.69
C ILE A 312 -26.37 17.09 -4.54
N GLY A 313 -25.53 18.06 -4.90
CA GLY A 313 -24.26 17.79 -5.57
C GLY A 313 -23.20 17.27 -4.61
N CYS A 314 -21.94 17.23 -5.03
CA CYS A 314 -20.82 17.04 -4.13
C CYS A 314 -19.98 18.32 -4.09
N PRO A 315 -19.61 18.83 -2.90
CA PRO A 315 -18.73 19.99 -2.80
C PRO A 315 -17.37 19.63 -3.36
N GLY A 316 -16.68 20.62 -3.94
CA GLY A 316 -15.24 20.52 -4.19
C GLY A 316 -14.44 20.50 -2.89
N VAL A 317 -13.15 20.21 -2.99
CA VAL A 317 -12.22 20.30 -1.86
C VAL A 317 -11.60 21.69 -1.89
N ALA A 318 -11.74 22.46 -0.80
CA ALA A 318 -11.26 23.85 -0.71
C ALA A 318 -9.73 23.98 -0.49
N TYR A 319 -9.00 22.91 -0.75
CA TYR A 319 -7.57 22.78 -0.52
C TYR A 319 -6.85 22.54 -1.85
N VAL A 320 -5.60 22.98 -1.94
CA VAL A 320 -4.75 22.68 -3.09
C VAL A 320 -4.29 21.23 -2.99
N PRO A 321 -4.43 20.41 -4.05
CA PRO A 321 -3.96 19.04 -4.03
C PRO A 321 -2.43 18.96 -4.02
N ASP A 322 -1.90 17.95 -3.34
CA ASP A 322 -0.46 17.62 -3.35
C ASP A 322 -0.01 17.19 -4.75
N SER A 323 -0.91 16.49 -5.46
CA SER A 323 -0.70 16.12 -6.85
C SER A 323 -2.02 15.97 -7.60
N THR A 324 -1.96 16.22 -8.91
CA THR A 324 -3.08 16.10 -9.83
C THR A 324 -2.66 15.27 -11.04
N THR A 325 -3.43 14.23 -11.34
CA THR A 325 -3.20 13.34 -12.49
C THR A 325 -4.41 13.34 -13.42
N LEU A 326 -4.17 13.51 -14.72
CA LEU A 326 -5.19 13.34 -15.75
C LEU A 326 -5.31 11.86 -16.13
N LEU A 327 -6.54 11.33 -16.09
CA LEU A 327 -6.79 9.93 -16.46
C LEU A 327 -8.23 9.71 -16.91
N ASP A 328 -8.40 8.96 -18.01
CA ASP A 328 -9.69 8.50 -18.53
C ASP A 328 -10.72 9.63 -18.73
N GLY A 329 -10.22 10.82 -19.10
CA GLY A 329 -11.03 12.02 -19.29
C GLY A 329 -11.55 12.65 -17.99
N GLY A 330 -10.97 12.28 -16.85
CA GLY A 330 -11.18 12.90 -15.54
C GLY A 330 -9.88 13.34 -14.88
N ILE A 331 -10.01 13.85 -13.65
CA ILE A 331 -8.92 14.41 -12.85
C ILE A 331 -8.88 13.69 -11.50
N ILE A 332 -7.71 13.20 -11.12
CA ILE A 332 -7.48 12.60 -9.81
C ILE A 332 -6.60 13.54 -9.00
N ASN A 333 -7.12 14.00 -7.88
CA ASN A 333 -6.42 14.81 -6.91
C ASN A 333 -6.06 13.96 -5.70
N SER A 334 -4.81 14.09 -5.25
CA SER A 334 -4.31 13.51 -4.00
C SER A 334 -4.11 14.62 -2.98
N TYR A 335 -4.51 14.36 -1.73
CA TYR A 335 -4.32 15.26 -0.60
C TYR A 335 -3.77 14.49 0.60
N ALA A 336 -2.96 15.18 1.40
CA ALA A 336 -2.35 14.65 2.61
C ALA A 336 -1.62 13.31 2.38
N ASP A 337 -0.68 13.27 1.44
CA ASP A 337 0.10 12.06 1.07
C ASP A 337 -0.78 10.85 0.68
N GLU A 338 -1.74 11.10 -0.23
CA GLU A 338 -2.70 10.09 -0.71
C GLU A 338 -3.69 9.58 0.36
N GLU A 339 -3.83 10.22 1.52
CA GLU A 339 -4.86 9.85 2.51
C GLU A 339 -6.27 10.16 2.02
N ILE A 340 -6.42 11.23 1.24
CA ILE A 340 -7.64 11.51 0.48
C ILE A 340 -7.33 11.45 -1.01
N LEU A 341 -8.02 10.55 -1.72
CA LEU A 341 -7.98 10.47 -3.17
C LEU A 341 -9.33 10.87 -3.74
N ARG A 342 -9.34 11.82 -4.65
CA ARG A 342 -10.57 12.35 -5.24
C ARG A 342 -10.52 12.28 -6.75
N TYR A 343 -11.42 11.50 -7.33
CA TYR A 343 -11.57 11.37 -8.77
C TYR A 343 -12.81 12.10 -9.26
N GLU A 344 -12.61 13.13 -10.08
CA GLU A 344 -13.63 13.98 -10.66
C GLU A 344 -13.74 13.78 -12.16
N ARG A 345 -14.96 13.51 -12.61
CA ARG A 345 -15.34 13.42 -14.02
C ARG A 345 -16.60 14.25 -14.23
N GLY A 346 -16.85 14.74 -15.44
CA GLY A 346 -17.95 15.71 -15.67
C GLY A 346 -19.34 15.27 -15.15
N HIS A 347 -19.60 13.98 -15.02
CA HIS A 347 -20.88 13.40 -14.57
C HIS A 347 -20.82 12.69 -13.20
N TYR A 348 -19.66 12.66 -12.52
CA TYR A 348 -19.58 12.13 -11.16
C TYR A 348 -18.33 12.56 -10.41
N VAL A 349 -18.38 12.39 -9.09
CA VAL A 349 -17.18 12.41 -8.26
C VAL A 349 -17.15 11.22 -7.32
N THR A 350 -15.95 10.71 -7.08
CA THR A 350 -15.67 9.68 -6.08
C THR A 350 -14.52 10.15 -5.20
N THR A 351 -14.66 10.05 -3.88
CA THR A 351 -13.61 10.40 -2.92
C THR A 351 -13.37 9.21 -1.99
N LEU A 352 -12.14 8.73 -1.92
CA LEU A 352 -11.68 7.75 -0.96
C LEU A 352 -10.97 8.47 0.18
N ASP A 353 -11.52 8.32 1.38
CA ASP A 353 -10.92 8.70 2.66
C ASP A 353 -10.35 7.43 3.31
N ARG A 354 -9.03 7.28 3.24
CA ARG A 354 -8.34 6.04 3.64
C ARG A 354 -8.28 5.92 5.16
N ALA A 355 -7.91 6.99 5.87
CA ALA A 355 -7.92 7.04 7.32
C ALA A 355 -9.30 6.74 7.91
N GLY A 356 -10.36 7.32 7.33
CA GLY A 356 -11.74 7.08 7.76
C GLY A 356 -12.33 5.75 7.29
N SER A 357 -11.66 5.01 6.40
CA SER A 357 -12.17 3.81 5.74
C SER A 357 -13.54 4.06 5.07
N ARG A 358 -13.63 5.18 4.33
CA ARG A 358 -14.87 5.59 3.65
C ARG A 358 -14.63 5.94 2.19
N LEU A 359 -15.64 5.64 1.37
CA LEU A 359 -15.71 6.04 -0.02
C LEU A 359 -17.02 6.79 -0.24
N PHE A 360 -16.94 8.03 -0.68
CA PHE A 360 -18.08 8.87 -1.01
C PHE A 360 -18.24 8.97 -2.53
N SER A 361 -19.45 8.83 -3.06
CA SER A 361 -19.67 9.02 -4.49
C SER A 361 -20.99 9.70 -4.83
N CYS A 362 -20.90 10.77 -5.61
CA CYS A 362 -22.05 11.47 -6.17
C CYS A 362 -22.10 11.18 -7.67
N ARG A 363 -23.22 10.63 -8.14
CA ARG A 363 -23.51 10.52 -9.58
C ARG A 363 -24.45 11.64 -10.00
N ALA A 364 -24.26 12.20 -11.19
CA ALA A 364 -25.14 13.23 -11.72
C ALA A 364 -26.58 12.72 -11.89
N ASP A 365 -26.72 11.50 -12.42
CA ASP A 365 -28.00 10.83 -12.65
C ASP A 365 -27.80 9.31 -12.57
N GLY A 366 -28.46 8.65 -11.62
CA GLY A 366 -28.38 7.20 -11.41
C GLY A 366 -29.13 6.38 -12.46
N THR A 367 -29.92 7.00 -13.33
CA THR A 367 -30.62 6.34 -14.43
C THR A 367 -29.83 6.33 -15.74
N ASN A 368 -28.81 7.20 -15.84
CA ASN A 368 -28.02 7.41 -17.05
C ASN A 368 -26.52 7.23 -16.78
N LEU A 369 -26.15 6.05 -16.27
CA LEU A 369 -24.75 5.65 -16.07
C LEU A 369 -24.20 5.00 -17.33
N ALA A 370 -22.98 5.35 -17.73
CA ALA A 370 -22.27 4.64 -18.78
C ALA A 370 -22.06 3.17 -18.38
N LEU A 371 -22.05 2.25 -19.34
CA LEU A 371 -21.91 0.83 -18.99
C LEU A 371 -20.56 0.52 -18.34
N TYR A 372 -19.50 1.23 -18.71
CA TYR A 372 -18.23 1.15 -18.00
C TYR A 372 -18.39 1.40 -16.48
N GLU A 373 -19.17 2.41 -16.07
CA GLU A 373 -19.38 2.76 -14.66
C GLU A 373 -20.22 1.71 -13.93
N ARG A 374 -21.14 1.07 -14.65
CA ARG A 374 -21.97 -0.04 -14.14
C ARG A 374 -21.18 -1.34 -14.04
N ALA A 375 -20.24 -1.57 -14.95
CA ALA A 375 -19.41 -2.77 -14.99
C ALA A 375 -18.40 -2.76 -13.84
N LYS A 376 -17.72 -1.64 -13.65
CA LYS A 376 -16.61 -1.51 -12.71
C LYS A 376 -16.74 -0.23 -11.89
N PRO A 377 -17.76 -0.15 -11.01
CA PRO A 377 -17.92 0.98 -10.14
C PRO A 377 -16.69 1.15 -9.24
N PHE A 378 -16.22 2.39 -9.15
CA PHE A 378 -15.08 2.80 -8.30
C PHE A 378 -13.74 2.13 -8.62
N ASP A 379 -13.57 1.58 -9.82
CA ASP A 379 -12.38 0.82 -10.25
C ASP A 379 -11.07 1.31 -9.63
N MET A 380 -10.81 2.60 -9.78
CA MET A 380 -9.61 3.25 -9.24
C MET A 380 -9.51 3.29 -7.71
N MET A 381 -10.60 3.66 -7.03
CA MET A 381 -10.61 3.82 -5.59
C MET A 381 -10.59 2.45 -4.91
N LEU A 382 -11.30 1.47 -5.47
CA LEU A 382 -11.24 0.10 -4.99
C LEU A 382 -9.89 -0.55 -5.27
N ALA A 383 -9.26 -0.31 -6.43
CA ALA A 383 -7.90 -0.76 -6.69
C ALA A 383 -6.94 -0.31 -5.57
N ARG A 384 -7.03 0.96 -5.17
CA ARG A 384 -6.20 1.48 -4.08
C ARG A 384 -6.57 0.86 -2.73
N TRP A 385 -7.85 0.80 -2.40
CA TRP A 385 -8.28 0.22 -1.13
C TRP A 385 -7.92 -1.27 -1.00
N TYR A 386 -8.14 -2.08 -2.04
CA TYR A 386 -7.70 -3.49 -2.08
C TYR A 386 -6.20 -3.61 -1.90
N TYR A 387 -5.42 -2.74 -2.52
CA TYR A 387 -3.97 -2.73 -2.38
C TYR A 387 -3.54 -2.45 -0.93
N ASP A 388 -4.21 -1.53 -0.23
CA ASP A 388 -3.99 -1.29 1.20
C ASP A 388 -4.33 -2.53 2.06
N GLN A 389 -5.23 -3.40 1.60
CA GLN A 389 -5.54 -4.70 2.21
C GLN A 389 -4.60 -5.85 1.78
N GLY A 390 -3.56 -5.58 0.98
CA GLY A 390 -2.64 -6.60 0.48
C GLY A 390 -3.13 -7.37 -0.75
N VAL A 391 -4.19 -6.90 -1.41
CA VAL A 391 -4.77 -7.51 -2.61
C VAL A 391 -4.46 -6.61 -3.82
N GLN A 392 -3.67 -7.11 -4.77
CA GLN A 392 -3.35 -6.37 -5.98
C GLN A 392 -4.40 -6.63 -7.06
N GLN A 393 -5.01 -5.57 -7.58
CA GLN A 393 -5.86 -5.69 -8.77
C GLN A 393 -5.00 -5.93 -10.02
N ILE A 394 -5.34 -6.96 -10.80
CA ILE A 394 -4.63 -7.39 -12.01
C ILE A 394 -5.59 -7.56 -13.19
N HIS A 395 -5.08 -7.34 -14.40
CA HIS A 395 -5.89 -7.36 -15.61
C HIS A 395 -5.96 -8.75 -16.26
N VAL A 396 -6.82 -9.62 -15.70
CA VAL A 396 -6.89 -11.05 -16.06
C VAL A 396 -8.34 -11.54 -16.09
N GLY A 397 -8.57 -12.65 -16.78
CA GLY A 397 -9.78 -13.47 -16.57
C GLY A 397 -9.53 -14.49 -15.47
N LEU A 398 -10.54 -14.80 -14.65
CA LEU A 398 -10.43 -15.75 -13.54
C LEU A 398 -11.67 -16.64 -13.43
N VAL A 399 -11.44 -17.95 -13.46
CA VAL A 399 -12.43 -19.00 -13.26
C VAL A 399 -11.92 -20.05 -12.28
N SER A 400 -12.83 -20.83 -11.69
CA SER A 400 -12.50 -21.87 -10.71
C SER A 400 -13.31 -23.14 -10.96
N LYS A 401 -12.67 -24.31 -10.86
CA LYS A 401 -13.35 -25.61 -10.86
C LYS A 401 -12.96 -26.35 -9.60
N ASP A 402 -13.97 -26.75 -8.82
CA ASP A 402 -13.78 -27.49 -7.56
C ASP A 402 -12.81 -26.83 -6.55
N GLY A 403 -12.71 -25.49 -6.60
CA GLY A 403 -11.82 -24.69 -5.74
C GLY A 403 -10.43 -24.40 -6.34
N ASP A 404 -10.13 -24.95 -7.51
CA ASP A 404 -8.89 -24.74 -8.23
C ASP A 404 -9.05 -23.69 -9.34
N GLY A 405 -8.40 -22.55 -9.12
CA GLY A 405 -8.48 -21.35 -9.94
C GLY A 405 -7.48 -21.32 -11.09
N VAL A 406 -7.92 -20.80 -12.23
CA VAL A 406 -7.10 -20.54 -13.42
C VAL A 406 -7.19 -19.06 -13.77
N ILE A 407 -6.05 -18.39 -13.87
CA ILE A 407 -5.98 -17.03 -14.42
C ILE A 407 -5.60 -17.05 -15.91
N PHE A 408 -6.34 -16.29 -16.72
CA PHE A 408 -6.04 -16.07 -18.13
C PHE A 408 -5.37 -14.70 -18.31
N VAL A 409 -4.14 -14.70 -18.84
CA VAL A 409 -3.28 -13.51 -18.91
C VAL A 409 -2.80 -13.26 -20.35
N GLY A 410 -2.68 -12.00 -20.75
CA GLY A 410 -2.22 -11.65 -22.10
C GLY A 410 -2.78 -10.32 -22.61
N ALA A 411 -2.26 -9.86 -23.75
CA ALA A 411 -2.68 -8.62 -24.39
C ALA A 411 -4.17 -8.62 -24.79
N SER A 412 -4.71 -7.46 -25.13
CA SER A 412 -6.04 -7.37 -25.75
C SER A 412 -6.11 -8.26 -27.00
N GLY A 413 -7.23 -8.97 -27.20
CA GLY A 413 -7.41 -9.89 -28.32
C GLY A 413 -6.73 -11.26 -28.20
N SER A 414 -5.95 -11.52 -27.15
CA SER A 414 -5.28 -12.83 -26.95
C SER A 414 -6.24 -14.01 -26.70
N GLY A 415 -7.49 -13.72 -26.33
CA GLY A 415 -8.51 -14.73 -26.04
C GLY A 415 -8.86 -14.89 -24.55
N LYS A 416 -8.40 -14.00 -23.66
CA LYS A 416 -8.73 -14.03 -22.21
C LYS A 416 -10.24 -14.16 -21.97
N SER A 417 -11.02 -13.16 -22.37
CA SER A 417 -12.47 -13.15 -22.17
C SER A 417 -13.15 -14.34 -22.86
N THR A 418 -12.68 -14.75 -24.04
CA THR A 418 -13.21 -15.94 -24.73
C THR A 418 -12.99 -17.21 -23.91
N ALA A 419 -11.80 -17.40 -23.34
CA ALA A 419 -11.50 -18.56 -22.49
C ALA A 419 -12.27 -18.51 -21.16
N THR A 420 -12.35 -17.34 -20.52
CA THR A 420 -13.14 -17.11 -19.30
C THR A 420 -14.60 -17.50 -19.51
N LEU A 421 -15.23 -16.99 -20.58
CA LEU A 421 -16.64 -17.24 -20.90
C LEU A 421 -16.88 -18.70 -21.27
N ALA A 422 -16.00 -19.32 -22.08
CA ALA A 422 -16.11 -20.73 -22.43
C ALA A 422 -16.07 -21.65 -21.19
N CYS A 423 -15.15 -21.39 -20.26
CA CYS A 423 -15.05 -22.16 -19.02
C CYS A 423 -16.28 -21.94 -18.12
N ALA A 424 -16.74 -20.69 -17.99
CA ALA A 424 -17.93 -20.39 -17.19
C ALA A 424 -19.19 -21.10 -17.74
N LEU A 425 -19.37 -21.11 -19.06
CA LEU A 425 -20.44 -21.84 -19.74
C LEU A 425 -20.35 -23.37 -19.56
N ALA A 426 -19.14 -23.90 -19.36
CA ALA A 426 -18.89 -25.31 -19.07
C ALA A 426 -18.97 -25.67 -17.58
N GLY A 427 -19.45 -24.74 -16.74
CA GLY A 427 -19.72 -24.99 -15.32
C GLY A 427 -18.60 -24.62 -14.35
N TYR A 428 -17.52 -24.00 -14.82
CA TYR A 428 -16.56 -23.37 -13.93
C TYR A 428 -17.24 -22.19 -13.22
N ALA A 429 -16.93 -21.98 -11.95
CA ALA A 429 -17.33 -20.77 -11.25
C ALA A 429 -16.58 -19.57 -11.83
N TYR A 430 -17.31 -18.55 -12.24
CA TYR A 430 -16.79 -17.27 -12.71
C TYR A 430 -16.44 -16.38 -11.52
N LEU A 431 -15.25 -15.76 -11.55
CA LEU A 431 -14.84 -14.77 -10.55
C LEU A 431 -14.69 -13.38 -11.14
N GLY A 432 -14.30 -13.27 -12.42
CA GLY A 432 -14.20 -11.97 -13.06
C GLY A 432 -13.50 -12.02 -14.41
N ASP A 433 -13.70 -10.98 -15.19
CA ASP A 433 -13.02 -10.72 -16.46
C ASP A 433 -12.45 -9.29 -16.42
N ASP A 434 -11.26 -9.11 -16.99
CA ASP A 434 -10.48 -7.86 -17.00
C ASP A 434 -10.01 -7.31 -15.63
N HIS A 435 -10.69 -7.51 -14.50
CA HIS A 435 -10.28 -6.93 -13.22
C HIS A 435 -10.54 -7.93 -12.09
N ASN A 436 -9.46 -8.54 -11.59
CA ASN A 436 -9.50 -9.50 -10.49
C ASN A 436 -8.42 -9.17 -9.45
N GLY A 437 -8.64 -9.55 -8.20
CA GLY A 437 -7.69 -9.39 -7.11
C GLY A 437 -6.73 -10.56 -7.03
N LEU A 438 -5.46 -10.27 -6.76
CA LEU A 438 -4.40 -11.23 -6.50
C LEU A 438 -3.87 -11.00 -5.08
N GLU A 439 -3.93 -12.03 -4.24
CA GLU A 439 -3.35 -12.04 -2.91
C GLU A 439 -2.28 -13.11 -2.82
N LEU A 440 -1.15 -12.74 -2.21
CA LEU A 440 -0.10 -13.67 -1.82
C LEU A 440 -0.11 -13.77 -0.29
N THR A 441 -0.65 -14.86 0.24
CA THR A 441 -0.81 -15.00 1.69
C THR A 441 0.55 -15.15 2.39
N PRO A 442 0.64 -14.86 3.71
CA PRO A 442 1.89 -15.04 4.47
C PRO A 442 2.45 -16.47 4.43
N VAL A 443 1.60 -17.47 4.24
CA VAL A 443 1.98 -18.90 4.10
C VAL A 443 2.32 -19.28 2.66
N GLY A 444 2.35 -18.31 1.74
CA GLY A 444 2.78 -18.48 0.36
C GLY A 444 1.70 -18.98 -0.60
N GLU A 445 0.44 -19.01 -0.18
CA GLU A 445 -0.67 -19.38 -1.07
C GLU A 445 -1.04 -18.22 -1.98
N CYS A 446 -1.40 -18.53 -3.22
CA CYS A 446 -1.88 -17.57 -4.19
C CYS A 446 -3.40 -17.63 -4.27
N ILE A 447 -4.07 -16.58 -3.82
CA ILE A 447 -5.54 -16.50 -3.80
C ILE A 447 -5.98 -15.47 -4.85
N GLY A 448 -6.97 -15.87 -5.64
CA GLY A 448 -7.66 -15.01 -6.59
C GLY A 448 -8.99 -14.55 -6.01
N HIS A 449 -9.27 -13.26 -6.14
CA HIS A 449 -10.47 -12.62 -5.62
C HIS A 449 -11.29 -12.03 -6.76
N SER A 450 -12.59 -12.32 -6.76
CA SER A 450 -13.58 -11.63 -7.58
C SER A 450 -13.70 -10.18 -7.13
N ILE A 451 -13.69 -9.25 -8.09
CA ILE A 451 -13.97 -7.82 -7.82
C ILE A 451 -15.33 -7.42 -8.40
N TYR A 452 -15.61 -7.79 -9.65
CA TYR A 452 -16.82 -7.38 -10.37
C TYR A 452 -17.53 -8.56 -11.02
N ASN A 453 -18.86 -8.51 -11.00
CA ASN A 453 -19.75 -9.51 -11.60
C ASN A 453 -19.82 -9.41 -13.13
N SER A 454 -19.26 -8.35 -13.69
CA SER A 454 -19.51 -7.97 -15.07
C SER A 454 -18.47 -8.54 -16.03
N ALA A 455 -18.93 -9.02 -17.18
CA ALA A 455 -18.07 -9.26 -18.33
C ALA A 455 -18.36 -8.25 -19.45
N ARG A 456 -17.32 -7.67 -20.06
CA ARG A 456 -17.45 -6.74 -21.19
C ARG A 456 -17.32 -7.49 -22.50
N ILE A 457 -18.38 -7.48 -23.32
CA ILE A 457 -18.48 -8.31 -24.52
C ILE A 457 -18.62 -7.48 -25.80
N THR A 458 -18.20 -8.06 -26.91
CA THR A 458 -18.33 -7.52 -28.27
C THR A 458 -19.33 -8.39 -29.05
N GLU A 459 -19.74 -7.93 -30.22
CA GLU A 459 -20.59 -8.72 -31.13
C GLU A 459 -19.94 -10.08 -31.48
N ASP A 460 -18.63 -10.12 -31.72
CA ASP A 460 -17.87 -11.36 -31.94
C ASP A 460 -18.01 -12.38 -30.80
N HIS A 461 -18.13 -11.92 -29.55
CA HIS A 461 -18.37 -12.82 -28.42
C HIS A 461 -19.78 -13.42 -28.49
N LEU A 462 -20.78 -12.65 -28.90
CA LEU A 462 -22.16 -13.15 -29.03
C LEU A 462 -22.32 -14.10 -30.22
N VAL A 463 -21.56 -13.92 -31.30
CA VAL A 463 -21.52 -14.88 -32.41
C VAL A 463 -20.94 -16.22 -31.94
N ARG A 464 -19.90 -16.21 -31.11
CA ARG A 464 -19.27 -17.43 -30.56
C ARG A 464 -20.10 -18.06 -29.44
N PHE A 465 -20.82 -17.25 -28.67
CA PHE A 465 -21.62 -17.68 -27.53
C PHE A 465 -23.06 -17.16 -27.64
N PRO A 466 -23.85 -17.63 -28.63
CA PRO A 466 -25.18 -17.12 -28.91
C PRO A 466 -26.16 -17.25 -27.73
N GLN A 467 -25.93 -18.23 -26.85
CA GLN A 467 -26.69 -18.41 -25.61
C GLN A 467 -26.57 -17.25 -24.61
N LEU A 468 -25.55 -16.39 -24.76
CA LEU A 468 -25.38 -15.19 -23.92
C LEU A 468 -26.20 -13.99 -24.43
N ALA A 469 -26.65 -14.00 -25.68
CA ALA A 469 -27.36 -12.87 -26.30
C ALA A 469 -28.62 -12.41 -25.55
N PRO A 470 -29.47 -13.30 -24.98
CA PRO A 470 -30.63 -12.88 -24.20
C PRO A 470 -30.30 -12.07 -22.93
N TRP A 471 -29.05 -12.14 -22.47
CA TRP A 471 -28.57 -11.51 -21.23
C TRP A 471 -27.76 -10.25 -21.50
N GLU A 472 -27.61 -9.86 -22.77
CA GLU A 472 -26.85 -8.69 -23.19
C GLU A 472 -27.49 -7.40 -22.66
N ILE A 473 -26.67 -6.62 -21.95
CA ILE A 473 -26.96 -5.22 -21.66
C ILE A 473 -26.21 -4.39 -22.69
N LYS A 474 -26.96 -3.87 -23.68
CA LYS A 474 -26.42 -3.13 -24.81
C LYS A 474 -25.84 -1.78 -24.40
N ALA A 475 -24.77 -1.40 -25.08
CA ALA A 475 -24.20 -0.06 -25.02
C ALA A 475 -25.29 0.99 -25.31
N THR A 476 -25.43 1.96 -24.41
CA THR A 476 -26.44 3.03 -24.50
C THR A 476 -25.85 4.37 -24.91
N SER A 477 -24.52 4.47 -25.07
CA SER A 477 -23.82 5.70 -25.42
C SER A 477 -22.72 5.47 -26.44
N GLU A 478 -22.34 6.53 -27.19
CA GLU A 478 -21.23 6.51 -28.15
C GLU A 478 -19.86 6.21 -27.49
N TRP A 479 -19.78 6.37 -26.17
CA TRP A 479 -18.59 6.09 -25.35
C TRP A 479 -18.49 4.63 -24.91
N ASP A 480 -19.54 3.83 -25.11
CA ASP A 480 -19.59 2.41 -24.76
C ASP A 480 -19.29 1.52 -25.98
N HIS A 481 -18.01 1.24 -26.23
CA HIS A 481 -17.59 0.39 -27.36
C HIS A 481 -17.82 -1.13 -27.13
N LYS A 482 -18.35 -1.52 -25.97
CA LYS A 482 -18.63 -2.92 -25.60
C LYS A 482 -19.97 -3.00 -24.85
N SER A 483 -20.72 -4.06 -25.09
CA SER A 483 -21.87 -4.45 -24.28
C SER A 483 -21.40 -5.08 -22.96
N MET A 484 -22.33 -5.36 -22.05
CA MET A 484 -22.04 -5.95 -20.74
C MET A 484 -22.94 -7.15 -20.46
N LEU A 485 -22.41 -8.12 -19.74
CA LEU A 485 -23.17 -9.19 -19.08
C LEU A 485 -23.00 -9.06 -17.57
N LEU A 486 -24.05 -9.36 -16.82
CA LEU A 486 -23.97 -9.58 -15.36
C LEU A 486 -24.00 -11.08 -15.12
N MET A 487 -22.86 -11.65 -14.78
CA MET A 487 -22.65 -13.10 -14.86
C MET A 487 -23.54 -13.88 -13.88
N SER A 488 -23.77 -13.34 -12.67
CA SER A 488 -24.71 -13.93 -11.69
C SER A 488 -26.16 -14.02 -12.16
N ARG A 489 -26.56 -13.25 -13.18
CA ARG A 489 -27.94 -13.28 -13.72
C ARG A 489 -28.19 -14.43 -14.69
N ILE A 490 -27.13 -15.03 -15.21
CA ILE A 490 -27.23 -16.07 -16.23
C ILE A 490 -27.38 -17.42 -15.50
N PRO A 491 -28.54 -18.11 -15.59
CA PRO A 491 -28.84 -19.26 -14.73
C PRO A 491 -27.86 -20.43 -14.81
N ILE A 492 -27.17 -20.57 -15.95
CA ILE A 492 -26.20 -21.66 -16.15
C ILE A 492 -24.81 -21.35 -15.59
N ILE A 493 -24.54 -20.09 -15.26
CA ILE A 493 -23.25 -19.61 -14.78
C ILE A 493 -23.25 -19.66 -13.26
N ARG A 494 -22.23 -20.32 -12.71
CA ARG A 494 -21.91 -20.23 -11.27
C ARG A 494 -20.92 -19.11 -11.05
N THR A 495 -20.99 -18.43 -9.92
CA THR A 495 -20.00 -17.43 -9.51
C THR A 495 -19.31 -17.85 -8.22
N ALA A 496 -18.11 -17.33 -7.99
CA ALA A 496 -17.39 -17.49 -6.72
C ALA A 496 -16.74 -16.18 -6.30
N ALA A 497 -16.64 -15.95 -4.99
CA ALA A 497 -15.97 -14.78 -4.45
C ALA A 497 -14.45 -14.93 -4.47
N THR A 498 -13.94 -16.14 -4.20
CA THR A 498 -12.51 -16.41 -4.06
C THR A 498 -12.15 -17.81 -4.59
N THR A 499 -10.89 -18.00 -4.96
CA THR A 499 -10.35 -19.31 -5.36
C THR A 499 -8.85 -19.40 -5.10
N ARG A 500 -8.32 -20.61 -4.93
CA ARG A 500 -6.87 -20.82 -4.89
C ARG A 500 -6.35 -20.92 -6.31
N ILE A 501 -5.42 -20.05 -6.69
CA ILE A 501 -4.85 -20.07 -8.04
C ILE A 501 -3.90 -21.27 -8.18
N ARG A 502 -4.14 -22.11 -9.19
CA ARG A 502 -3.35 -23.30 -9.51
C ARG A 502 -2.57 -23.17 -10.82
N ALA A 503 -3.06 -22.37 -11.76
CA ALA A 503 -2.41 -22.22 -13.06
C ALA A 503 -2.54 -20.81 -13.62
N VAL A 504 -1.50 -20.40 -14.34
CA VAL A 504 -1.49 -19.18 -15.16
C VAL A 504 -1.47 -19.59 -16.62
N VAL A 505 -2.47 -19.17 -17.38
CA VAL A 505 -2.66 -19.58 -18.77
C VAL A 505 -2.59 -18.37 -19.68
N MET A 506 -1.72 -18.43 -20.69
CA MET A 506 -1.63 -17.46 -21.76
C MET A 506 -2.38 -17.97 -22.99
N PRO A 507 -3.63 -17.52 -23.24
CA PRO A 507 -4.34 -17.87 -24.45
C PRO A 507 -3.69 -17.23 -25.68
N ARG A 508 -3.77 -17.93 -26.80
CA ARG A 508 -3.41 -17.46 -28.14
C ARG A 508 -4.42 -18.00 -29.14
N VAL A 509 -5.14 -17.12 -29.81
CA VAL A 509 -6.05 -17.51 -30.89
C VAL A 509 -5.23 -17.96 -32.11
N VAL A 510 -5.41 -19.22 -32.52
CA VAL A 510 -4.85 -19.79 -33.76
C VAL A 510 -5.94 -19.88 -34.83
N GLY A 511 -7.16 -20.24 -34.45
CA GLY A 511 -8.34 -20.27 -35.35
C GLY A 511 -8.46 -21.52 -36.22
N GLU A 512 -7.50 -22.43 -36.16
CA GLU A 512 -7.46 -23.69 -36.90
C GLU A 512 -7.06 -24.85 -35.99
N GLY A 513 -7.50 -26.07 -36.32
CA GLY A 513 -7.22 -27.28 -35.52
C GLY A 513 -7.94 -27.32 -34.16
N PRO A 514 -7.65 -28.34 -33.35
CA PRO A 514 -8.18 -28.45 -31.98
C PRO A 514 -7.47 -27.49 -31.02
N CYS A 515 -8.11 -27.20 -29.89
CA CYS A 515 -7.41 -26.53 -28.80
C CYS A 515 -6.26 -27.41 -28.27
N THR A 516 -5.11 -26.81 -27.99
CA THR A 516 -3.93 -27.51 -27.46
C THR A 516 -3.22 -26.66 -26.41
N TRP A 517 -2.45 -27.27 -25.51
CA TRP A 517 -1.66 -26.54 -24.53
C TRP A 517 -0.23 -27.05 -24.44
N GLN A 518 0.66 -26.20 -23.94
CA GLN A 518 2.05 -26.53 -23.62
C GLN A 518 2.53 -25.73 -22.41
N LYS A 519 3.54 -26.23 -21.69
CA LYS A 519 4.22 -25.47 -20.63
C LYS A 519 4.78 -24.17 -21.21
N ALA A 520 4.69 -23.10 -20.43
CA ALA A 520 5.17 -21.78 -20.82
C ALA A 520 6.29 -21.27 -19.91
N SER A 521 7.12 -20.40 -20.47
CA SER A 521 8.17 -19.73 -19.71
C SER A 521 7.57 -18.78 -18.68
N LYS A 522 8.09 -18.85 -17.46
CA LYS A 522 7.79 -17.92 -16.36
C LYS A 522 8.04 -16.47 -16.78
N VAL A 523 9.16 -16.21 -17.45
CA VAL A 523 9.54 -14.88 -17.94
C VAL A 523 8.54 -14.37 -18.96
N GLN A 524 8.14 -15.19 -19.93
CA GLN A 524 7.13 -14.80 -20.93
C GLN A 524 5.77 -14.53 -20.27
N THR A 525 5.42 -15.29 -19.23
CA THR A 525 4.18 -15.11 -18.48
C THR A 525 4.19 -13.80 -17.70
N LEU A 526 5.31 -13.47 -17.04
CA LEU A 526 5.48 -12.18 -16.37
C LEU A 526 5.38 -11.01 -17.36
N ILE A 527 6.00 -11.12 -18.54
CA ILE A 527 5.91 -10.11 -19.60
C ILE A 527 4.47 -9.97 -20.12
N ALA A 528 3.72 -11.06 -20.22
CA ALA A 528 2.32 -11.01 -20.66
C ALA A 528 1.39 -10.37 -19.61
N LEU A 529 1.73 -10.47 -18.33
CA LEU A 529 0.92 -9.97 -17.22
C LEU A 529 1.27 -8.51 -16.83
N ALA A 530 2.54 -8.11 -16.95
CA ALA A 530 3.06 -6.84 -16.43
C ALA A 530 2.47 -5.58 -17.09
N PRO A 531 2.42 -5.41 -18.43
CA PRO A 531 2.04 -4.14 -19.04
C PRO A 531 0.62 -3.68 -18.73
N THR A 532 -0.33 -4.60 -18.64
CA THR A 532 -1.75 -4.28 -18.35
C THR A 532 -2.05 -4.23 -16.87
N SER A 533 -1.26 -4.92 -16.03
CA SER A 533 -1.46 -4.95 -14.57
C SER A 533 -0.68 -3.86 -13.82
N LEU A 534 0.30 -3.23 -14.46
CA LEU A 534 1.12 -2.15 -13.87
C LEU A 534 0.73 -0.74 -14.32
N ARG A 535 -0.08 -0.61 -15.38
CA ARG A 535 -0.62 0.66 -15.87
C ARG A 535 -1.83 1.16 -15.07
N GLY A 536 -1.98 0.69 -13.83
CA GLY A 536 -3.02 1.17 -12.91
C GLY A 536 -2.68 2.57 -12.39
N PRO A 537 -3.65 3.49 -12.22
CA PRO A 537 -3.36 4.91 -12.07
C PRO A 537 -2.94 5.36 -10.65
N LEU A 538 -3.07 4.48 -9.65
CA LEU A 538 -2.91 4.80 -8.23
C LEU A 538 -1.94 3.85 -7.50
N ASN A 539 -0.89 3.43 -8.22
CA ASN A 539 0.24 2.60 -7.81
C ASN A 539 0.06 1.08 -7.96
N ALA A 540 0.76 0.55 -8.95
CA ALA A 540 1.43 -0.73 -8.86
C ALA A 540 2.93 -0.62 -9.24
N GLY A 541 3.48 0.59 -9.42
CA GLY A 541 4.83 0.91 -9.94
C GLY A 541 5.90 -0.18 -9.80
N TYR A 542 6.84 -0.01 -8.86
CA TYR A 542 7.84 -1.05 -8.56
C TYR A 542 7.27 -2.15 -7.66
N SER A 543 6.45 -1.80 -6.67
CA SER A 543 5.91 -2.73 -5.66
C SER A 543 4.91 -3.74 -6.25
N GLY A 544 4.03 -3.30 -7.14
CA GLY A 544 3.13 -4.20 -7.85
C GLY A 544 3.85 -5.03 -8.92
N PHE A 545 5.00 -4.58 -9.46
CA PHE A 545 5.87 -5.46 -10.24
C PHE A 545 6.52 -6.53 -9.35
N SER A 546 6.98 -6.15 -8.15
CA SER A 546 7.56 -7.09 -7.17
C SER A 546 6.57 -8.20 -6.80
N ASN A 547 5.32 -7.86 -6.51
CA ASN A 547 4.27 -8.85 -6.21
C ASN A 547 4.06 -9.85 -7.36
N LEU A 548 4.05 -9.37 -8.61
CA LEU A 548 3.96 -10.24 -9.78
C LEU A 548 5.21 -11.12 -9.95
N ALA A 549 6.39 -10.56 -9.67
CA ALA A 549 7.67 -11.27 -9.70
C ALA A 549 7.78 -12.34 -8.60
N ASP A 550 7.09 -12.18 -7.47
CA ASP A 550 6.98 -13.18 -6.41
C ASP A 550 5.91 -14.25 -6.70
N PHE A 551 4.83 -13.85 -7.36
CA PHE A 551 3.71 -14.72 -7.73
C PHE A 551 4.07 -15.72 -8.83
N ILE A 552 4.61 -15.25 -9.97
CA ILE A 552 4.82 -16.08 -11.15
C ILE A 552 5.73 -17.30 -10.90
N PRO A 553 6.87 -17.18 -10.18
CA PRO A 553 7.72 -18.33 -9.87
C PRO A 553 6.98 -19.48 -9.19
N ARG A 554 5.95 -19.19 -8.38
CA ARG A 554 5.18 -20.17 -7.60
C ARG A 554 4.12 -20.91 -8.41
N MET A 555 3.76 -20.42 -9.60
CA MET A 555 2.59 -20.93 -10.34
C MET A 555 2.95 -21.71 -11.60
N PRO A 556 2.45 -22.92 -11.83
CA PRO A 556 2.48 -23.55 -13.15
C PRO A 556 1.99 -22.59 -14.24
N CYS A 557 2.79 -22.43 -15.30
CA CYS A 557 2.47 -21.52 -16.41
C CYS A 557 2.31 -22.30 -17.71
N PHE A 558 1.25 -21.99 -18.45
CA PHE A 558 0.89 -22.66 -19.69
C PHE A 558 0.57 -21.67 -20.79
N ARG A 559 0.75 -22.11 -22.04
CA ARG A 559 0.20 -21.46 -23.22
C ARG A 559 -0.93 -22.32 -23.74
N LEU A 560 -2.09 -21.71 -23.96
CA LEU A 560 -3.28 -22.34 -24.55
C LEU A 560 -3.44 -21.82 -25.98
N ASN A 561 -3.33 -22.70 -26.97
CA ASN A 561 -3.65 -22.39 -28.36
C ASN A 561 -5.15 -22.66 -28.56
N ILE A 562 -5.91 -21.60 -28.80
CA ILE A 562 -7.36 -21.67 -29.06
C ILE A 562 -7.54 -21.99 -30.54
N GLY A 563 -8.06 -23.19 -30.80
CA GLY A 563 -8.32 -23.73 -32.13
C GLY A 563 -9.62 -23.20 -32.75
N ARG A 564 -10.24 -23.99 -33.62
CA ARG A 564 -11.47 -23.63 -34.34
C ARG A 564 -12.70 -23.55 -33.43
N HIS A 565 -12.81 -24.48 -32.48
CA HIS A 565 -13.98 -24.63 -31.61
C HIS A 565 -13.65 -24.13 -30.21
N VAL A 566 -14.33 -23.06 -29.78
CA VAL A 566 -14.13 -22.46 -28.46
C VAL A 566 -14.67 -23.34 -27.34
N GLU A 567 -15.55 -24.27 -27.68
CA GLU A 567 -16.13 -25.28 -26.81
C GLU A 567 -15.09 -26.32 -26.34
N ASP A 568 -13.96 -26.43 -27.04
CA ASP A 568 -12.85 -27.32 -26.65
C ASP A 568 -11.96 -26.72 -25.55
N ILE A 569 -12.08 -25.42 -25.28
CA ILE A 569 -11.25 -24.71 -24.30
C ILE A 569 -11.35 -25.35 -22.90
N PRO A 570 -12.55 -25.62 -22.33
CA PRO A 570 -12.68 -26.16 -20.99
C PRO A 570 -12.00 -27.54 -20.83
N ALA A 571 -12.10 -28.41 -21.84
CA ALA A 571 -11.45 -29.71 -21.80
C ALA A 571 -9.90 -29.60 -21.80
N CYS A 572 -9.36 -28.61 -22.53
CA CYS A 572 -7.93 -28.30 -22.44
C CYS A 572 -7.54 -27.72 -21.08
N VAL A 573 -8.41 -26.90 -20.48
CA VAL A 573 -8.20 -26.34 -19.13
C VAL A 573 -8.28 -27.40 -18.05
N ASP A 574 -9.12 -28.42 -18.20
CA ASP A 574 -9.13 -29.60 -17.33
C ASP A 574 -7.81 -30.37 -17.42
N SER A 575 -7.33 -30.63 -18.64
CA SER A 575 -6.07 -31.34 -18.84
C SER A 575 -4.86 -30.57 -18.29
N LEU A 576 -4.81 -29.24 -18.43
CA LEU A 576 -3.70 -28.44 -17.88
C LEU A 576 -3.77 -28.33 -16.36
N LEU A 577 -4.97 -28.30 -15.76
CA LEU A 577 -5.14 -28.31 -14.31
C LEU A 577 -4.67 -29.64 -13.71
N ALA A 578 -4.99 -30.76 -14.36
CA ALA A 578 -4.51 -32.08 -13.94
C ALA A 578 -2.96 -32.18 -13.95
N GLU A 579 -2.28 -31.52 -14.90
CA GLU A 579 -0.81 -31.42 -14.91
C GLU A 579 -0.26 -30.43 -13.86
N ALA A 580 -1.04 -29.41 -13.49
CA ALA A 580 -0.64 -28.38 -12.54
C ALA A 580 -0.76 -28.82 -11.07
N LEU A 581 -1.65 -29.76 -10.79
CA LEU A 581 -1.87 -30.33 -9.47
C LEU A 581 -0.88 -31.50 -9.23
N PRO A 582 -0.16 -31.52 -8.11
CA PRO A 582 0.79 -32.58 -7.79
C PRO A 582 0.14 -33.94 -7.48
#